data_AF-A0A3E0IS49-F1
#
_entry.id   AF-A0A3E0IS49-F1
#
_cell.length_a   1.000
_cell.length_b   1.000
_cell.length_c   1.000
_cell.angle_alpha   90.00
_cell.angle_beta   90.00
_cell.angle_gamma   90.00
#
_symmetry.space_group_name_H-M   'P 1'
#
loop_
_entity.id
_entity.type
_entity.pdbx_description
1 polymer ?
#
loop_
_entity_poly.entity_id
_entity_poly.type
_entity_poly.pdbx_seq_one_letter_code
_entity_poly.pdbx_strand_id
1 'polypeptide(L)'
;IGVILNIVLPMIIEGSESIFVYVYSASILPGMIPWFMILFSHIQFRRKFPEKVEGHPFKMPLAPFTNYMTILFLIIVLLGMLINGETRVSVIIGFLFLGFMGVFFFMRGYHKRNKEDLKL
;
A
#
# COMPACT_ATOMS: atom_id res chain seq x y z
N ILE A 1 7.25 -12.52 23.24
CA ILE A 1 7.31 -13.16 21.90
C ILE A 1 8.51 -12.65 21.10
N GLY A 2 8.66 -11.33 20.87
CA GLY A 2 9.83 -10.78 20.14
C GLY A 2 11.20 -11.10 20.74
N VAL A 3 11.34 -11.07 22.08
CA VAL A 3 12.60 -11.41 22.78
C VAL A 3 12.96 -12.90 22.65
N ILE A 4 11.97 -13.79 22.68
CA ILE A 4 12.17 -15.23 22.53
C ILE A 4 12.61 -15.54 21.09
N LEU A 5 12.01 -14.87 20.11
CA LEU A 5 12.35 -15.03 18.70
C LEU A 5 13.78 -14.52 18.40
N ASN A 6 14.20 -13.41 19.03
CA ASN A 6 15.54 -12.84 18.87
C ASN A 6 16.67 -13.73 19.42
N ILE A 7 16.41 -14.48 20.49
CA ILE A 7 17.42 -15.34 21.14
C ILE A 7 17.46 -16.76 20.52
N VAL A 8 16.31 -17.28 20.09
CA VAL A 8 16.20 -18.67 19.60
C VAL A 8 16.54 -18.80 18.11
N LEU A 9 16.26 -17.79 17.28
CA LEU A 9 16.55 -17.84 15.83
C LEU A 9 18.05 -17.90 15.49
N PRO A 10 18.97 -17.15 16.14
CA PRO A 10 20.41 -17.24 15.87
C PRO A 10 21.00 -18.60 16.25
N MET A 11 20.35 -19.34 17.15
CA MET A 11 20.81 -20.65 17.63
C MET A 11 20.53 -21.79 16.63
N ILE A 12 19.58 -21.61 15.70
CA ILE A 12 19.19 -22.64 14.71
C ILE A 12 19.71 -22.27 13.30
N ILE A 13 19.92 -20.99 13.00
CA ILE A 13 20.33 -20.51 11.67
C ILE A 13 21.37 -19.39 11.86
N GLU A 14 22.64 -19.67 11.56
CA GLU A 14 23.71 -18.66 11.48
C GLU A 14 23.32 -17.60 10.43
N GLY A 15 23.12 -16.34 10.86
CA GLY A 15 22.81 -15.19 9.98
C GLY A 15 21.36 -14.65 10.03
N SER A 16 20.50 -15.16 10.92
CA SER A 16 19.07 -14.80 10.98
C SER A 16 18.71 -13.46 11.62
N GLU A 17 19.67 -12.71 12.18
CA GLU A 17 19.42 -11.39 12.79
C GLU A 17 18.75 -10.40 11.83
N SER A 18 18.96 -10.60 10.54
CA SER A 18 18.48 -9.72 9.48
C SER A 18 17.08 -10.09 8.97
N ILE A 19 16.63 -11.34 9.10
CA ILE A 19 15.35 -11.80 8.52
C ILE A 19 14.15 -11.11 9.20
N PHE A 20 14.18 -10.97 10.52
CA PHE A 20 13.10 -10.29 11.25
C PHE A 20 13.03 -8.81 10.86
N VAL A 21 14.18 -8.14 10.75
CA VAL A 21 14.27 -6.74 10.29
C VAL A 21 13.79 -6.61 8.85
N TYR A 22 14.14 -7.55 7.96
CA TYR A 22 13.68 -7.56 6.59
C TYR A 22 12.18 -7.79 6.49
N VAL A 23 11.61 -8.74 7.23
CA VAL A 23 10.16 -9.02 7.21
C VAL A 23 9.36 -7.84 7.79
N TYR A 24 9.84 -7.26 8.89
CA TYR A 24 9.20 -6.09 9.49
C TYR A 24 9.27 -4.87 8.55
N SER A 25 10.45 -4.55 8.02
CA SER A 25 10.63 -3.45 7.07
C SER A 25 9.86 -3.67 5.77
N ALA A 26 9.79 -4.92 5.30
CA ALA A 26 9.01 -5.31 4.14
C ALA A 26 7.50 -5.22 4.37
N SER A 27 7.01 -5.19 5.62
CA SER A 27 5.57 -5.04 5.91
C SER A 27 5.10 -3.59 5.84
N ILE A 28 6.01 -2.63 6.06
CA ILE A 28 5.69 -1.20 6.01
C ILE A 28 5.36 -0.75 4.57
N LEU A 29 6.02 -1.37 3.58
CA LEU A 29 5.89 -1.01 2.17
C LEU A 29 4.54 -1.39 1.52
N PRO A 30 3.99 -2.60 1.73
CA PRO A 30 2.59 -2.90 1.41
C PRO A 30 1.62 -1.93 2.09
N GLY A 31 1.98 -1.44 3.29
CA GLY A 31 1.24 -0.40 4.00
C GLY A 31 1.11 0.91 3.22
N MET A 32 1.96 1.17 2.22
CA MET A 32 1.87 2.35 1.34
C MET A 32 0.69 2.28 0.35
N ILE A 33 0.23 1.08 0.00
CA ILE A 33 -0.87 0.87 -0.96
C ILE A 33 -2.20 1.48 -0.50
N PRO A 34 -2.62 1.30 0.77
CA PRO A 34 -3.74 2.04 1.35
C PRO A 34 -3.68 3.55 1.13
N TRP A 35 -2.51 4.19 1.21
CA TRP A 35 -2.38 5.63 1.00
C TRP A 35 -2.70 6.02 -0.44
N PHE A 36 -2.17 5.27 -1.41
CA PHE A 36 -2.55 5.44 -2.82
C PHE A 36 -4.06 5.21 -3.03
N MET A 37 -4.62 4.17 -2.39
CA MET A 37 -6.04 3.86 -2.47
C MET A 37 -6.92 4.96 -1.87
N ILE A 38 -6.53 5.57 -0.76
CA ILE A 38 -7.24 6.70 -0.13
C ILE A 38 -7.23 7.90 -1.08
N LEU A 39 -6.08 8.24 -1.65
CA LEU A 39 -5.97 9.36 -2.60
C LEU A 39 -6.80 9.11 -3.86
N PHE A 40 -6.74 7.90 -4.42
CA PHE A 40 -7.54 7.53 -5.59
C PHE A 40 -9.03 7.53 -5.29
N SER A 41 -9.44 6.99 -4.14
CA SER A 41 -10.82 7.02 -3.66
C SER A 41 -11.32 8.45 -3.52
N HIS A 42 -10.51 9.35 -2.96
CA HIS A 42 -10.86 10.76 -2.81
C HIS A 42 -11.04 11.47 -4.17
N ILE A 43 -10.19 11.17 -5.17
CA ILE A 43 -10.35 11.69 -6.54
C ILE A 43 -11.63 11.13 -7.19
N GLN A 44 -11.86 9.82 -7.11
CA GLN A 44 -13.05 9.18 -7.70
C GLN A 44 -14.35 9.60 -7.03
N PHE A 45 -14.35 9.79 -5.72
CA PHE A 45 -15.51 10.28 -4.97
C PHE A 45 -15.94 11.65 -5.47
N ARG A 46 -14.98 12.59 -5.65
CA ARG A 46 -15.28 13.89 -6.24
C ARG A 46 -15.78 13.83 -7.67
N ARG A 47 -15.26 12.88 -8.47
CA ARG A 47 -15.66 12.73 -9.88
C ARG A 47 -17.04 12.09 -10.04
N LYS A 48 -17.43 11.17 -9.14
CA LYS A 48 -18.71 10.45 -9.20
C LYS A 48 -19.86 11.15 -8.49
N PHE A 49 -19.59 11.95 -7.46
CA PHE A 49 -20.63 12.63 -6.67
C PHE A 49 -20.39 14.14 -6.59
N PRO A 50 -20.31 14.86 -7.72
CA PRO A 50 -20.07 16.31 -7.71
C PRO A 50 -21.14 17.07 -6.91
N GLU A 51 -22.40 16.62 -6.96
CA GLU A 51 -23.53 17.25 -6.27
C GLU A 51 -23.45 17.16 -4.73
N LYS A 52 -22.84 16.08 -4.19
CA LYS A 52 -22.62 15.93 -2.73
C LYS A 52 -21.39 16.69 -2.24
N VAL A 53 -20.51 17.11 -3.16
CA VAL A 53 -19.28 17.85 -2.85
C VAL A 53 -19.55 19.35 -2.73
N GLU A 54 -20.54 19.88 -3.45
CA GLU A 54 -20.91 21.30 -3.37
C GLU A 54 -21.45 21.73 -2.00
N GLY A 55 -22.12 20.83 -1.26
CA GLY A 55 -22.68 21.11 0.07
C GLY A 55 -21.82 20.69 1.26
N HIS A 56 -20.64 20.10 1.06
CA HIS A 56 -19.89 19.50 2.17
C HIS A 56 -19.09 20.55 2.97
N PRO A 57 -19.17 20.57 4.31
CA PRO A 57 -18.48 21.56 5.16
C PRO A 57 -16.95 21.40 5.17
N PHE A 58 -16.45 20.24 4.70
CA PHE A 58 -15.01 19.94 4.63
C PHE A 58 -14.52 19.95 3.18
N LYS A 59 -14.48 21.13 2.57
CA LYS A 59 -13.83 21.34 1.26
C LYS A 59 -12.35 21.59 1.49
N MET A 60 -11.50 20.68 1.05
CA MET A 60 -10.05 20.95 1.02
C MET A 60 -9.79 22.10 0.04
N PRO A 61 -9.17 23.21 0.48
CA PRO A 61 -8.75 24.27 -0.44
C PRO A 61 -7.70 23.67 -1.40
N LEU A 62 -7.83 23.91 -2.72
CA LEU A 62 -6.94 23.42 -3.81
C LEU A 62 -7.12 21.97 -4.29
N ALA A 63 -8.20 21.31 -3.90
CA ALA A 63 -8.49 19.98 -4.41
C ALA A 63 -9.11 20.05 -5.82
N PRO A 64 -8.67 19.28 -6.84
CA PRO A 64 -7.90 18.03 -6.76
C PRO A 64 -6.36 18.14 -6.92
N PHE A 65 -5.79 19.34 -7.09
CA PHE A 65 -4.35 19.53 -7.37
C PHE A 65 -3.46 18.92 -6.28
N THR A 66 -3.78 19.13 -5.00
CA THR A 66 -3.01 18.58 -3.87
C THR A 66 -2.94 17.05 -3.89
N ASN A 67 -4.02 16.37 -4.28
CA ASN A 67 -4.01 14.90 -4.35
C ASN A 67 -3.00 14.41 -5.41
N TYR A 68 -2.94 15.05 -6.57
CA TYR A 68 -1.97 14.69 -7.62
C TYR A 68 -0.53 14.98 -7.18
N MET A 69 -0.30 16.10 -6.47
CA MET A 69 1.01 16.40 -5.88
C MET A 69 1.42 15.34 -4.85
N THR A 70 0.50 14.89 -3.98
CA THR A 70 0.81 13.83 -3.02
C THR A 70 1.12 12.51 -3.73
N ILE A 71 0.37 12.14 -4.77
CA ILE A 71 0.68 10.93 -5.56
C ILE A 71 2.08 11.05 -6.19
N LEU A 72 2.42 12.19 -6.78
CA LEU A 72 3.74 12.43 -7.37
C LEU A 72 4.84 12.33 -6.31
N PHE A 73 4.65 12.94 -5.14
CA PHE A 73 5.58 12.84 -4.02
C PHE A 73 5.78 11.39 -3.57
N LEU A 74 4.70 10.61 -3.43
CA LEU A 74 4.79 9.19 -3.06
C LEU A 74 5.54 8.36 -4.11
N ILE A 75 5.37 8.65 -5.40
CA ILE A 75 6.13 8.00 -6.49
C ILE A 75 7.61 8.34 -6.38
N ILE A 76 7.96 9.60 -6.13
CA ILE A 76 9.35 10.04 -5.96
C ILE A 76 9.99 9.32 -4.76
N VAL A 77 9.28 9.19 -3.64
CA VAL A 77 9.75 8.45 -2.46
C VAL A 77 10.00 6.97 -2.81
N LEU A 78 9.08 6.31 -3.51
CA LEU A 78 9.27 4.92 -3.94
C LEU A 78 10.49 4.75 -4.86
N LEU A 79 10.72 5.69 -5.78
CA LEU A 79 11.90 5.70 -6.64
C LEU A 79 13.19 5.90 -5.82
N GLY A 80 13.17 6.79 -4.83
CA GLY A 80 14.28 6.97 -3.90
C GLY A 80 14.58 5.73 -3.04
N MET A 81 13.55 4.97 -2.68
CA MET A 81 13.70 3.68 -1.98
C MET A 81 14.26 2.57 -2.86
N LEU A 82 14.04 2.61 -4.17
CA LEU A 82 14.66 1.64 -5.10
C LEU A 82 16.16 1.86 -5.26
N ILE A 83 16.62 3.12 -5.17
CA ILE A 83 18.04 3.47 -5.29
C ILE A 83 18.81 3.03 -4.04
N ASN A 84 18.21 3.16 -2.85
CA ASN A 84 18.83 2.77 -1.58
C ASN A 84 18.88 1.24 -1.39
N GLY A 85 20.06 0.68 -1.11
CA GLY A 85 20.26 -0.77 -1.00
C GLY A 85 19.48 -1.43 0.14
N GLU A 86 19.28 -0.73 1.26
CA GLU A 86 18.55 -1.26 2.42
C GLU A 86 17.04 -1.31 2.20
N THR A 87 16.48 -0.32 1.51
CA THR A 87 15.04 -0.23 1.26
C THR A 87 14.63 -0.97 -0.01
N ARG A 88 15.55 -1.20 -0.97
CA ARG A 88 15.31 -1.98 -2.19
C ARG A 88 14.78 -3.38 -1.90
N VAL A 89 15.36 -4.08 -0.93
CA VAL A 89 14.93 -5.44 -0.55
C VAL A 89 13.48 -5.41 -0.06
N SER A 90 13.14 -4.43 0.78
CA SER A 90 11.78 -4.24 1.26
C SER A 90 10.80 -3.95 0.12
N VAL A 91 11.21 -3.14 -0.88
CA VAL A 91 10.34 -2.78 -2.03
C VAL A 91 10.02 -4.01 -2.86
N ILE A 92 11.02 -4.84 -3.16
CA ILE A 92 10.86 -6.07 -3.94
C ILE A 92 9.89 -7.04 -3.25
N ILE A 93 10.05 -7.26 -1.94
CA ILE A 93 9.15 -8.13 -1.16
C ILE A 93 7.73 -7.54 -1.16
N GLY A 94 7.59 -6.23 -1.01
CA GLY A 94 6.31 -5.55 -1.10
C GLY A 94 5.60 -5.78 -2.44
N PHE A 95 6.31 -5.61 -3.56
CA PHE A 95 5.76 -5.89 -4.89
C PHE A 95 5.41 -7.36 -5.10
N LEU A 96 6.25 -8.30 -4.62
CA LEU A 96 5.95 -9.73 -4.67
C LEU A 96 4.69 -10.07 -3.88
N PHE A 97 4.53 -9.53 -2.68
CA PHE A 97 3.35 -9.73 -1.86
C PHE A 97 2.09 -9.16 -2.52
N LEU A 98 2.17 -7.96 -3.10
CA LEU A 98 1.06 -7.36 -3.83
C LEU A 98 0.70 -8.13 -5.10
N GLY A 99 1.70 -8.62 -5.83
CA GLY A 99 1.52 -9.51 -6.97
C GLY A 99 0.83 -10.80 -6.54
N PHE A 100 1.30 -11.44 -5.46
CA PHE A 100 0.68 -12.63 -4.90
C PHE A 100 -0.77 -12.39 -4.47
N MET A 101 -1.05 -11.31 -3.74
CA MET A 101 -2.41 -10.93 -3.36
C MET A 101 -3.30 -10.62 -4.57
N GLY A 102 -2.76 -9.94 -5.59
CA GLY A 102 -3.48 -9.65 -6.83
C GLY A 102 -3.83 -10.92 -7.60
N VAL A 103 -2.88 -11.84 -7.75
CA VAL A 103 -3.09 -13.13 -8.40
C VAL A 103 -4.07 -13.98 -7.58
N PHE A 104 -3.95 -14.00 -6.25
CA PHE A 104 -4.89 -14.68 -5.36
C PHE A 104 -6.31 -14.12 -5.50
N PHE A 105 -6.46 -12.79 -5.54
CA PHE A 105 -7.74 -12.12 -5.76
C PHE A 105 -8.36 -12.53 -7.11
N PHE A 106 -7.55 -12.61 -8.17
CA PHE A 106 -8.00 -12.98 -9.51
C PHE A 106 -8.35 -14.48 -9.61
N MET A 107 -7.51 -15.36 -9.05
CA MET A 107 -7.75 -16.81 -8.97
C MET A 107 -9.01 -17.14 -8.18
N ARG A 108 -9.27 -16.42 -7.08
CA ARG A 108 -10.47 -16.61 -6.26
C ARG A 108 -11.73 -16.01 -6.90
N GLY A 109 -11.62 -15.46 -8.11
CA GLY A 109 -12.76 -15.04 -8.92
C GLY A 109 -13.47 -13.79 -8.38
N TYR A 110 -12.84 -13.00 -7.50
CA TYR A 110 -13.44 -11.74 -7.02
C TYR A 110 -13.60 -10.70 -8.15
N HIS A 111 -12.91 -10.87 -9.27
CA HIS A 111 -13.14 -10.12 -10.50
C HIS A 111 -14.52 -10.40 -11.15
N LYS A 112 -15.19 -11.50 -10.75
CA LYS A 112 -16.53 -11.88 -11.20
C LYS A 112 -17.65 -11.49 -10.23
N ARG A 113 -17.36 -10.82 -9.11
CA ARG A 113 -18.45 -10.32 -8.26
C ARG A 113 -19.13 -9.17 -9.00
N ASN A 114 -20.32 -9.53 -9.46
CA ASN A 114 -21.05 -8.92 -10.54
C ASN A 114 -21.35 -7.45 -10.22
N LYS A 115 -21.32 -6.60 -11.25
CA LYS A 115 -21.81 -5.20 -11.17
C LYS A 115 -23.33 -5.12 -10.88
N GLU A 116 -23.98 -6.26 -10.62
CA GLU A 116 -25.40 -6.38 -10.28
C GLU A 116 -25.70 -6.01 -8.82
N ASP A 117 -24.75 -6.17 -7.89
CA ASP A 117 -24.96 -5.83 -6.46
C ASP A 117 -24.82 -4.32 -6.15
N LEU A 118 -24.40 -3.52 -7.14
CA LEU A 118 -24.26 -2.05 -7.02
C LEU A 118 -25.53 -1.28 -7.43
N LYS A 119 -26.61 -2.01 -7.71
CA LYS A 119 -27.97 -1.48 -7.84
C LYS A 119 -28.74 -1.79 -6.55
N LEU A 120 -28.39 -1.13 -5.45
CA LEU A 120 -29.24 -1.02 -4.26
C LEU A 120 -29.37 0.46 -3.92
#